data_AF-A0A542SN91-F1
#
_entry.id   AF-A0A542SN91-F1
#
_cell.length_a   1.000
_cell.length_b   1.000
_cell.length_c   1.000
_cell.angle_alpha   90.00
_cell.angle_beta   90.00
_cell.angle_gamma   90.00
#
_symmetry.space_group_name_H-M   'P 1'
#
loop_
_entity.id
_entity.type
_entity.pdbx_description
1 polymer ?
#
loop_
_entity_poly.entity_id
_entity_poly.type
_entity_poly.pdbx_seq_one_letter_code
_entity_poly.pdbx_strand_id
1 'polypeptide(L)'
;MTRPEQSARPGAQLTALLDAFGVTPRAYPLTEPTVVATKSHETLAAIGRAAGLTQEQMEALDAAAGAGGGAKRSTVRPTFAPGPATFAGIDLIQPDQRSCVPTCLAVLMLTTNPVFAAWIATGRGEPSFASGRGALAERARESGSQRWSAAVAHLARAATKRGPVRVWPHAWGVAPWDAARVASTPGRRYCSRMVNDLDASARERAGRAIERAVSRSKPVIAYAGGDSRDGYGSAVPRHAVLLAPASDPFRGPLVFEPAAGRIFATTWDALAGPTLARELFGGWSHLTWLVLPRT
;
A
#
# COMPACT_ATOMS: atom_id res chain seq x y z
N MET A 1 16.08 -17.75 -49.37
CA MET A 1 16.22 -16.66 -48.37
C MET A 1 15.24 -16.93 -47.23
N THR A 2 15.69 -17.65 -46.22
CA THR A 2 14.94 -17.90 -44.99
C THR A 2 14.93 -16.63 -44.14
N ARG A 3 13.73 -16.18 -43.72
CA ARG A 3 13.58 -15.10 -42.74
C ARG A 3 14.35 -15.50 -41.47
N PRO A 4 15.16 -14.63 -40.87
CA PRO A 4 15.73 -14.91 -39.56
C PRO A 4 14.57 -15.11 -38.57
N GLU A 5 14.62 -16.21 -37.82
CA GLU A 5 13.75 -16.41 -36.66
C GLU A 5 13.86 -15.17 -35.78
N GLN A 6 12.75 -14.44 -35.66
CA GLN A 6 12.62 -13.41 -34.64
C GLN A 6 12.71 -14.13 -33.30
N SER A 7 13.89 -14.11 -32.68
CA SER A 7 14.08 -14.55 -31.30
C SER A 7 12.98 -13.90 -30.47
N ALA A 8 12.11 -14.72 -29.86
CA ALA A 8 11.00 -14.23 -29.06
C ALA A 8 11.54 -13.24 -28.03
N ARG A 9 11.21 -11.95 -28.18
CA ARG A 9 11.67 -10.93 -27.23
C ARG A 9 11.12 -11.32 -25.85
N PRO A 10 11.95 -11.39 -24.80
CA PRO A 10 11.45 -11.62 -23.47
C PRO A 10 10.43 -10.51 -23.15
N GLY A 11 9.23 -10.91 -22.71
CA GLY A 11 8.20 -9.97 -22.28
C GLY A 11 8.75 -9.10 -21.15
N ALA A 12 8.61 -7.79 -21.28
CA ALA A 12 9.22 -6.80 -20.39
C ALA A 12 8.19 -5.77 -19.93
N GLN A 13 8.45 -5.03 -18.86
CA GLN A 13 7.66 -3.84 -18.56
C GLN A 13 8.09 -2.59 -19.34
N LEU A 14 7.24 -1.55 -19.34
CA LEU A 14 7.63 -0.19 -19.77
C LEU A 14 8.85 0.33 -19.00
N THR A 15 9.04 -0.16 -17.78
CA THR A 15 10.16 0.16 -16.89
C THR A 15 11.51 -0.29 -17.45
N ALA A 16 11.57 -1.51 -17.99
CA ALA A 16 12.75 -2.02 -18.69
C ALA A 16 12.99 -1.28 -20.02
N LEU A 17 11.92 -0.78 -20.66
CA LEU A 17 12.03 0.07 -21.84
C LEU A 17 12.57 1.46 -21.48
N LEU A 18 12.06 2.10 -20.42
CA LEU A 18 12.55 3.41 -19.94
C LEU A 18 14.01 3.34 -19.48
N ASP A 19 14.41 2.24 -18.82
CA ASP A 19 15.81 1.95 -18.46
C ASP A 19 16.67 1.75 -19.72
N ALA A 20 16.20 0.95 -20.70
CA ALA A 20 16.87 0.77 -21.99
C ALA A 20 16.98 2.07 -22.82
N PHE A 21 16.07 3.03 -22.62
CA PHE A 21 16.11 4.36 -23.25
C PHE A 21 16.91 5.40 -22.44
N GLY A 22 17.56 5.02 -21.34
CA GLY A 22 18.34 5.95 -20.50
C GLY A 22 17.49 7.00 -19.79
N VAL A 23 16.16 6.81 -19.74
CA VAL A 23 15.24 7.66 -19.01
C VAL A 23 15.13 7.10 -17.59
N THR A 24 16.10 7.41 -16.75
CA THR A 24 15.94 7.28 -15.30
C THR A 24 15.11 8.47 -14.80
N PRO A 25 13.79 8.35 -14.54
CA PRO A 25 13.17 9.27 -13.58
C PRO A 25 14.00 9.18 -12.30
N ARG A 26 14.17 10.28 -11.54
CA ARG A 26 14.94 10.33 -10.27
C ARG A 26 14.48 9.23 -9.29
N ALA A 27 14.95 8.01 -9.52
CA ALA A 27 14.76 6.83 -8.73
C ALA A 27 16.08 6.68 -7.99
N TYR A 28 16.02 6.80 -6.67
CA TYR A 28 17.21 6.54 -5.88
C TYR A 28 17.62 5.09 -6.12
N PRO A 29 18.87 4.82 -6.55
CA PRO A 29 19.35 3.45 -6.68
C PRO A 29 19.14 2.71 -5.35
N LEU A 30 18.88 1.40 -5.44
CA LEU A 30 18.82 0.52 -4.27
C LEU A 30 20.22 0.39 -3.67
N THR A 31 20.73 1.43 -3.02
CA THR A 31 21.91 1.35 -2.16
C THR A 31 21.54 0.65 -0.85
N GLU A 32 22.43 -0.20 -0.36
CA GLU A 32 22.28 -0.87 0.93
C GLU A 32 22.27 0.16 2.07
N PRO A 33 21.21 0.25 2.88
CA PRO A 33 21.20 1.15 4.02
C PRO A 33 21.60 0.44 5.31
N THR A 34 22.51 1.08 6.04
CA THR A 34 23.01 0.72 7.37
C THR A 34 21.88 0.48 8.37
N VAL A 35 22.02 -0.59 9.15
CA VAL A 35 21.02 -1.04 10.13
C VAL A 35 21.02 -0.11 11.35
N VAL A 36 19.90 0.57 11.61
CA VAL A 36 19.62 1.16 12.92
C VAL A 36 18.33 0.55 13.45
N ALA A 37 18.46 -0.25 14.49
CA ALA A 37 17.33 -0.84 15.21
C ALA A 37 16.68 0.20 16.13
N THR A 38 15.35 0.27 16.14
CA THR A 38 14.61 1.02 17.17
C THR A 38 13.60 0.08 17.82
N LYS A 39 13.75 -0.09 19.13
CA LYS A 39 12.84 -0.82 20.02
C LYS A 39 11.90 0.19 20.69
N SER A 40 10.61 0.16 20.38
CA SER A 40 9.56 0.53 21.33
C SER A 40 8.18 0.16 20.75
N HIS A 41 7.45 -0.68 21.49
CA HIS A 41 6.01 -0.85 21.31
C HIS A 41 5.34 0.10 22.30
N GLU A 42 4.85 1.24 21.85
CA GLU A 42 3.94 2.07 22.65
C GLU A 42 2.53 1.45 22.65
N THR A 43 1.91 1.37 23.83
CA THR A 43 0.57 0.83 24.02
C THR A 43 -0.49 1.74 23.37
N LEU A 44 -1.54 1.18 22.77
CA LEU A 44 -2.62 1.91 22.09
C LEU A 44 -3.26 3.03 22.93
N ALA A 45 -3.45 2.81 24.22
CA ALA A 45 -3.95 3.84 25.13
C ALA A 45 -3.00 5.04 25.26
N ALA A 46 -1.69 4.84 25.12
CA ALA A 46 -0.71 5.93 25.11
C ALA A 46 -0.77 6.71 23.79
N ILE A 47 -0.87 6.03 22.64
CA ILE A 47 -1.01 6.67 21.33
C ILE A 47 -2.35 7.42 21.23
N GLY A 48 -3.44 6.82 21.73
CA GLY A 48 -4.77 7.42 21.77
C GLY A 48 -4.83 8.67 22.66
N ARG A 49 -4.28 8.60 23.88
CA ARG A 49 -4.16 9.77 24.76
C ARG A 49 -3.27 10.86 24.17
N ALA A 50 -2.13 10.49 23.59
CA ALA A 50 -1.24 11.45 22.92
C ALA A 50 -1.90 12.10 21.68
N ALA A 51 -2.83 11.40 21.03
CA ALA A 51 -3.63 11.92 19.93
C ALA A 51 -4.89 12.69 20.39
N GLY A 52 -5.09 12.85 21.70
CA GLY A 52 -6.23 13.57 22.27
C GLY A 52 -7.56 12.82 22.21
N LEU A 53 -7.54 11.50 22.07
CA LEU A 53 -8.77 10.69 22.12
C LEU A 53 -9.36 10.71 23.52
N THR A 54 -10.68 10.88 23.61
CA THR A 54 -11.43 10.72 24.85
C THR A 54 -11.49 9.26 25.26
N GLN A 55 -11.76 9.01 26.55
CA GLN A 55 -11.98 7.65 27.07
C GLN A 55 -13.08 6.92 26.29
N GLU A 56 -14.19 7.60 25.99
CA GLU A 56 -15.31 7.06 25.19
C GLU A 56 -14.87 6.67 23.77
N GLN A 57 -13.98 7.45 23.13
CA GLN A 57 -13.43 7.10 21.81
C GLN A 57 -12.51 5.90 21.87
N MET A 58 -11.72 5.76 22.93
CA MET A 58 -10.88 4.58 23.12
C MET A 58 -11.71 3.32 23.39
N GLU A 59 -12.79 3.44 24.17
CA GLU A 59 -13.73 2.34 24.43
C GLU A 59 -14.50 1.91 23.18
N ALA A 60 -14.95 2.86 22.35
CA ALA A 60 -15.61 2.56 21.10
C ALA A 60 -14.67 1.87 20.10
N LEU A 61 -13.39 2.24 20.12
CA LEU A 61 -12.33 1.64 19.31
C LEU A 61 -11.99 0.22 19.79
N ASP A 62 -11.92 0.00 21.10
CA ASP A 62 -11.76 -1.33 21.70
C ASP A 62 -12.99 -2.22 21.45
N ALA A 63 -14.21 -1.69 21.51
CA ALA A 63 -15.43 -2.40 21.19
C ALA A 63 -15.49 -2.80 19.70
N ALA A 64 -15.08 -1.89 18.81
CA ALA A 64 -14.99 -2.18 17.37
C ALA A 64 -13.90 -3.22 17.06
N ALA A 65 -12.82 -3.27 17.83
CA ALA A 65 -11.75 -4.26 17.71
C ALA A 65 -12.10 -5.62 18.36
N GLY A 66 -12.96 -5.63 19.38
CA GLY A 66 -13.35 -6.81 20.17
C GLY A 66 -14.52 -7.62 19.62
N ALA A 67 -15.18 -7.18 18.55
CA ALA A 67 -16.30 -7.90 17.93
C ALA A 67 -15.90 -9.19 17.18
N GLY A 68 -14.60 -9.52 17.09
CA GLY A 68 -14.09 -10.82 16.65
C GLY A 68 -13.57 -11.61 17.84
N GLY A 69 -14.26 -12.69 18.22
CA GLY A 69 -14.12 -13.35 19.53
C GLY A 69 -12.72 -13.83 19.93
N GLY A 70 -12.48 -13.79 21.25
CA GLY A 70 -11.36 -14.44 21.94
C GLY A 70 -10.45 -13.47 22.68
N ALA A 71 -10.50 -13.50 24.00
CA ALA A 71 -9.71 -12.67 24.92
C ALA A 71 -8.19 -12.81 24.72
N LYS A 72 -7.62 -12.02 23.81
CA LYS A 72 -6.20 -11.60 23.80
C LYS A 72 -6.17 -10.14 23.38
N ARG A 73 -5.77 -9.28 24.34
CA ARG A 73 -5.51 -7.82 24.25
C ARG A 73 -5.84 -7.16 22.91
N SER A 74 -6.87 -6.31 22.95
CA SER A 74 -7.31 -5.42 21.88
C SER A 74 -6.14 -4.81 21.12
N THR A 75 -5.89 -5.33 19.92
CA THR A 75 -5.17 -4.57 18.90
C THR A 75 -6.20 -4.04 17.93
N VAL A 76 -6.44 -2.73 18.00
CA VAL A 76 -7.19 -1.92 17.02
C VAL A 76 -6.58 -1.97 15.60
N ARG A 77 -5.45 -2.67 15.44
CA ARG A 77 -4.92 -2.95 14.12
C ARG A 77 -5.95 -3.79 13.37
N PRO A 78 -6.28 -3.46 12.12
CA PRO A 78 -6.96 -4.39 11.23
C PRO A 78 -6.29 -5.75 11.39
N THR A 79 -7.08 -6.79 11.68
CA THR A 79 -6.54 -8.14 11.69
C THR A 79 -6.19 -8.46 10.25
N PHE A 80 -4.91 -8.31 9.90
CA PHE A 80 -4.41 -8.82 8.63
C PHE A 80 -4.32 -10.34 8.77
N ALA A 81 -5.40 -11.01 8.43
CA ALA A 81 -5.46 -12.45 8.26
C ALA A 81 -5.97 -12.73 6.85
N PRO A 82 -5.55 -13.83 6.20
CA PRO A 82 -6.10 -14.20 4.91
C PRO A 82 -7.63 -14.33 4.96
N GLY A 83 -8.32 -13.71 4.00
CA GLY A 83 -9.79 -13.64 3.96
C GLY A 83 -10.31 -12.28 3.52
N PRO A 84 -11.62 -12.01 3.73
CA PRO A 84 -12.19 -10.69 3.54
C PRO A 84 -11.46 -9.63 4.38
N ALA A 85 -11.14 -8.50 3.77
CA ALA A 85 -10.52 -7.38 4.46
C ALA A 85 -11.62 -6.49 5.04
N THR A 86 -11.86 -6.61 6.34
CA THR A 86 -12.90 -5.83 7.04
C THR A 86 -12.33 -5.09 8.23
N PHE A 87 -12.90 -3.93 8.54
CA PHE A 87 -12.60 -3.18 9.77
C PHE A 87 -13.90 -2.63 10.36
N ALA A 88 -14.21 -2.96 11.62
CA ALA A 88 -15.44 -2.53 12.29
C ALA A 88 -16.73 -2.83 11.47
N GLY A 89 -16.77 -3.99 10.80
CA GLY A 89 -17.89 -4.38 9.93
C GLY A 89 -17.93 -3.66 8.57
N ILE A 90 -16.90 -2.88 8.22
CA ILE A 90 -16.79 -2.16 6.95
C ILE A 90 -15.85 -2.93 6.03
N ASP A 91 -16.31 -3.21 4.81
CA ASP A 91 -15.48 -3.80 3.77
C ASP A 91 -14.42 -2.80 3.28
N LEU A 92 -13.15 -3.21 3.34
CA LEU A 92 -12.01 -2.42 2.88
C LEU A 92 -11.79 -2.66 1.38
N ILE A 93 -12.76 -2.26 0.56
CA ILE A 93 -12.72 -2.41 -0.89
C ILE A 93 -12.54 -1.06 -1.58
N GLN A 94 -11.85 -1.03 -2.72
CA GLN A 94 -11.66 0.18 -3.50
C GLN A 94 -13.00 0.61 -4.16
N PRO A 95 -13.43 1.88 -4.03
CA PRO A 95 -14.71 2.32 -4.60
C PRO A 95 -14.76 2.37 -6.13
N ASP A 96 -13.62 2.54 -6.79
CA ASP A 96 -13.52 2.64 -8.26
C ASP A 96 -12.21 2.06 -8.80
N GLN A 97 -12.15 1.81 -10.11
CA GLN A 97 -11.02 1.17 -10.82
C GLN A 97 -9.67 1.93 -10.77
N ARG A 98 -9.62 3.13 -10.19
CA ARG A 98 -8.41 3.97 -10.08
C ARG A 98 -8.06 4.28 -8.62
N SER A 99 -8.77 3.67 -7.69
CA SER A 99 -8.67 3.96 -6.26
C SER A 99 -7.85 2.93 -5.47
N CYS A 100 -7.22 1.96 -6.14
CA CYS A 100 -6.36 0.94 -5.51
C CYS A 100 -5.27 1.54 -4.60
N VAL A 101 -4.54 2.55 -5.09
CA VAL A 101 -3.49 3.23 -4.32
C VAL A 101 -4.05 4.02 -3.13
N PRO A 102 -5.04 4.94 -3.31
CA PRO A 102 -5.71 5.59 -2.18
C PRO A 102 -6.30 4.63 -1.15
N THR A 103 -6.79 3.48 -1.59
CA THR A 103 -7.29 2.41 -0.71
C THR A 103 -6.16 1.78 0.10
N CYS A 104 -5.02 1.46 -0.53
CA CYS A 104 -3.82 1.01 0.18
C CYS A 104 -3.30 2.05 1.18
N LEU A 105 -3.35 3.34 0.84
CA LEU A 105 -3.01 4.44 1.74
C LEU A 105 -3.98 4.53 2.93
N ALA A 106 -5.28 4.34 2.70
CA ALA A 106 -6.28 4.34 3.76
C ALA A 106 -6.06 3.16 4.72
N VAL A 107 -5.80 1.95 4.20
CA VAL A 107 -5.45 0.79 5.02
C VAL A 107 -4.16 1.04 5.80
N LEU A 108 -3.11 1.59 5.16
CA LEU A 108 -1.90 1.99 5.87
C LEU A 108 -2.21 2.95 7.04
N MET A 109 -3.04 3.97 6.80
CA MET A 109 -3.45 4.92 7.84
C MET A 109 -4.25 4.27 8.97
N LEU A 110 -5.14 3.31 8.67
CA LEU A 110 -5.85 2.54 9.70
C LEU A 110 -4.88 1.87 10.68
N THR A 111 -3.72 1.42 10.19
CA THR A 111 -2.71 0.75 11.05
C THR A 111 -1.88 1.70 11.90
N THR A 112 -1.80 2.98 11.53
CA THR A 112 -0.83 3.92 12.13
C THR A 112 -1.44 5.19 12.69
N ASN A 113 -2.74 5.45 12.48
CA ASN A 113 -3.44 6.63 12.95
C ASN A 113 -4.72 6.20 13.70
N PRO A 114 -4.70 6.14 15.04
CA PRO A 114 -5.86 5.70 15.82
C PRO A 114 -7.03 6.67 15.72
N VAL A 115 -6.81 7.96 15.47
CA VAL A 115 -7.90 8.93 15.24
C VAL A 115 -8.62 8.62 13.93
N PHE A 116 -7.86 8.29 12.88
CA PHE A 116 -8.44 7.85 11.61
C PHE A 116 -9.22 6.53 11.76
N ALA A 117 -8.65 5.55 12.47
CA ALA A 117 -9.34 4.30 12.76
C ALA A 117 -10.66 4.52 13.54
N ALA A 118 -10.63 5.36 14.58
CA ALA A 118 -11.82 5.72 15.35
C ALA A 118 -12.88 6.43 14.50
N TRP A 119 -12.46 7.38 13.65
CA TRP A 119 -13.38 8.08 12.76
C TRP A 119 -14.01 7.15 11.72
N ILE A 120 -13.25 6.22 11.14
CA ILE A 120 -13.81 5.22 10.21
C ILE A 120 -14.87 4.37 10.93
N ALA A 121 -14.55 3.84 12.12
CA ALA A 121 -15.45 2.96 12.86
C ALA A 121 -16.71 3.69 13.37
N THR A 122 -16.57 4.91 13.88
CA THR A 122 -17.61 5.55 14.70
C THR A 122 -18.11 6.89 14.16
N GLY A 123 -17.39 7.49 13.21
CA GLY A 123 -17.60 8.88 12.80
C GLY A 123 -17.07 9.93 13.79
N ARG A 124 -16.51 9.51 14.94
CA ARG A 124 -16.01 10.41 15.98
C ARG A 124 -14.52 10.68 15.84
N GLY A 125 -14.11 11.88 16.27
CA GLY A 125 -12.74 12.37 16.13
C GLY A 125 -12.50 12.96 14.75
N GLU A 126 -11.78 14.06 14.66
CA GLU A 126 -11.41 14.64 13.37
C GLU A 126 -10.07 14.05 12.93
N PRO A 127 -10.04 13.20 11.88
CA PRO A 127 -8.77 12.70 11.38
C PRO A 127 -7.95 13.85 10.82
N SER A 128 -6.78 14.11 11.41
CA SER A 128 -5.83 15.06 10.86
C SER A 128 -5.09 14.41 9.69
N PHE A 129 -5.30 14.95 8.50
CA PHE A 129 -4.49 14.63 7.32
C PHE A 129 -3.50 15.76 7.07
N ALA A 130 -2.34 15.42 6.51
CA ALA A 130 -1.38 16.42 6.02
C ALA A 130 -1.95 17.33 4.90
N SER A 131 -3.15 17.03 4.40
CA SER A 131 -3.86 17.75 3.33
C SER A 131 -4.92 18.76 3.78
N GLY A 132 -5.15 18.96 5.08
CA GLY A 132 -6.04 20.00 5.62
C GLY A 132 -7.20 19.45 6.46
N ARG A 133 -7.71 20.28 7.39
CA ARG A 133 -8.84 19.99 8.30
C ARG A 133 -10.21 20.21 7.62
N GLY A 134 -11.28 19.62 8.17
CA GLY A 134 -12.67 19.95 7.85
C GLY A 134 -13.40 19.01 6.87
N ALA A 135 -12.80 18.65 5.73
CA ALA A 135 -13.53 17.97 4.63
C ALA A 135 -14.10 16.57 4.98
N LEU A 136 -13.52 15.89 5.97
CA LEU A 136 -14.01 14.60 6.45
C LEU A 136 -14.81 14.71 7.74
N ALA A 137 -14.69 15.81 8.48
CA ALA A 137 -15.49 16.06 9.67
C ALA A 137 -16.99 16.15 9.33
N GLU A 138 -17.33 16.78 8.21
CA GLU A 138 -18.72 16.88 7.72
C GLU A 138 -19.36 15.51 7.41
N ARG A 139 -18.53 14.50 7.12
CA ARG A 139 -18.94 13.13 6.77
C ARG A 139 -19.11 12.23 7.99
N ALA A 140 -18.90 12.75 9.21
CA ALA A 140 -18.96 11.99 10.46
C ALA A 140 -20.27 11.21 10.66
N ARG A 141 -21.41 11.79 10.23
CA ARG A 141 -22.75 11.20 10.40
C ARG A 141 -23.10 10.15 9.34
N GLU A 142 -22.28 9.99 8.31
CA GLU A 142 -22.52 9.00 7.26
C GLU A 142 -22.25 7.58 7.76
N SER A 143 -22.70 6.56 7.04
CA SER A 143 -22.37 5.17 7.33
C SER A 143 -20.86 4.89 7.21
N GLY A 144 -20.38 3.79 7.81
CA GLY A 144 -18.96 3.40 7.74
C GLY A 144 -18.42 3.23 6.32
N SER A 145 -19.21 2.65 5.41
CA SER A 145 -18.83 2.49 4.00
C SER A 145 -18.76 3.82 3.24
N GLN A 146 -19.63 4.78 3.57
CA GLN A 146 -19.57 6.14 3.03
C GLN A 146 -18.36 6.91 3.54
N ARG A 147 -18.07 6.82 4.86
CA ARG A 147 -16.85 7.39 5.45
C ARG A 147 -15.58 6.80 4.84
N TRP A 148 -15.56 5.48 4.62
CA TRP A 148 -14.47 4.80 3.92
C TRP A 148 -14.27 5.36 2.50
N SER A 149 -15.34 5.43 1.71
CA SER A 149 -15.29 5.98 0.35
C SER A 149 -14.84 7.44 0.33
N ALA A 150 -15.30 8.25 1.29
CA ALA A 150 -14.90 9.64 1.44
C ALA A 150 -13.40 9.78 1.79
N ALA A 151 -12.88 8.94 2.68
CA ALA A 151 -11.45 8.92 3.02
C ALA A 151 -10.58 8.52 1.83
N VAL A 152 -10.98 7.48 1.09
CA VAL A 152 -10.31 7.04 -0.13
C VAL A 152 -10.28 8.17 -1.17
N ALA A 153 -11.41 8.86 -1.40
CA ALA A 153 -11.47 10.01 -2.29
C ALA A 153 -10.61 11.19 -1.81
N HIS A 154 -10.56 11.43 -0.49
CA HIS A 154 -9.70 12.48 0.09
C HIS A 154 -8.22 12.19 -0.18
N LEU A 155 -7.77 10.95 0.06
CA LEU A 155 -6.39 10.53 -0.19
C LEU A 155 -6.02 10.59 -1.67
N ALA A 156 -6.95 10.23 -2.56
CA ALA A 156 -6.75 10.37 -4.01
C ALA A 156 -6.47 11.83 -4.41
N ARG A 157 -7.26 12.78 -3.88
CA ARG A 157 -7.05 14.22 -4.12
C ARG A 157 -5.75 14.72 -3.48
N ALA A 158 -5.43 14.27 -2.27
CA ALA A 158 -4.22 14.66 -1.57
C ALA A 158 -2.95 14.23 -2.33
N ALA A 159 -2.96 13.03 -2.90
CA ALA A 159 -1.84 12.49 -3.67
C ALA A 159 -1.64 13.26 -4.99
N THR A 160 -2.73 13.54 -5.71
CA THR A 160 -2.67 14.17 -7.04
C THR A 160 -2.42 15.69 -7.01
N LYS A 161 -2.79 16.41 -5.95
CA LYS A 161 -2.65 17.88 -5.86
C LYS A 161 -1.20 18.41 -5.70
N ARG A 162 -0.22 17.55 -5.40
CA ARG A 162 1.09 17.99 -4.86
C ARG A 162 2.32 17.53 -5.66
N GLY A 163 2.14 17.00 -6.87
CA GLY A 163 3.23 16.51 -7.70
C GLY A 163 3.82 17.61 -8.62
N PRO A 164 5.15 17.78 -8.70
CA PRO A 164 5.79 18.72 -9.65
C PRO A 164 5.80 18.19 -11.11
N VAL A 165 5.48 16.91 -11.30
CA VAL A 165 5.57 16.20 -12.57
C VAL A 165 4.16 15.88 -13.06
N ARG A 166 3.68 16.64 -14.06
CA ARG A 166 2.33 16.51 -14.65
C ARG A 166 2.18 15.35 -15.65
N VAL A 167 3.21 14.53 -15.86
CA VAL A 167 3.23 13.47 -16.89
C VAL A 167 2.62 12.14 -16.46
N TRP A 168 2.04 12.02 -15.25
CA TRP A 168 1.27 10.81 -14.90
C TRP A 168 -0.18 10.92 -15.38
N PRO A 169 -0.64 10.07 -16.31
CA PRO A 169 -2.01 10.12 -16.79
C PRO A 169 -3.00 9.85 -15.67
N HIS A 170 -4.03 10.68 -15.56
CA HIS A 170 -5.09 10.49 -14.56
C HIS A 170 -5.80 9.13 -14.69
N ALA A 171 -5.85 8.57 -15.90
CA ALA A 171 -6.38 7.23 -16.16
C ALA A 171 -5.60 6.13 -15.44
N TRP A 172 -4.34 6.37 -15.05
CA TRP A 172 -3.44 5.43 -14.36
C TRP A 172 -3.50 5.58 -12.83
N GLY A 173 -4.42 6.37 -12.30
CA GLY A 173 -4.58 6.57 -10.87
C GLY A 173 -3.47 7.43 -10.28
N VAL A 174 -2.98 7.05 -9.10
CA VAL A 174 -1.98 7.81 -8.34
C VAL A 174 -0.56 7.34 -8.65
N ALA A 175 0.31 8.26 -9.04
CA ALA A 175 1.70 7.98 -9.32
C ALA A 175 2.47 7.48 -8.07
N PRO A 176 3.47 6.59 -8.22
CA PRO A 176 4.23 6.06 -7.08
C PRO A 176 4.90 7.12 -6.20
N TRP A 177 5.47 8.17 -6.78
CA TRP A 177 6.09 9.27 -6.01
C TRP A 177 5.07 10.14 -5.26
N ASP A 178 3.84 10.23 -5.78
CA ASP A 178 2.74 10.93 -5.13
C ASP A 178 2.19 10.12 -3.96
N ALA A 179 2.06 8.80 -4.14
CA ALA A 179 1.75 7.87 -3.07
C ALA A 179 2.80 7.90 -1.97
N ALA A 180 4.10 7.87 -2.31
CA ALA A 180 5.18 7.95 -1.33
C ALA A 180 5.18 9.26 -0.51
N ARG A 181 4.70 10.35 -1.08
CA ARG A 181 4.60 11.64 -0.39
C ARG A 181 3.43 11.68 0.60
N VAL A 182 2.32 11.02 0.28
CA VAL A 182 1.13 10.94 1.15
C VAL A 182 1.25 9.81 2.17
N ALA A 183 1.93 8.72 1.81
CA ALA A 183 2.27 7.62 2.71
C ALA A 183 3.09 8.19 3.87
N SER A 184 2.42 8.31 5.00
CA SER A 184 3.00 8.84 6.22
C SER A 184 2.58 7.96 7.37
N THR A 185 3.58 7.59 8.15
CA THR A 185 3.41 7.04 9.48
C THR A 185 4.17 7.99 10.41
N PRO A 186 3.71 8.25 11.65
CA PRO A 186 4.41 9.17 12.56
C PRO A 186 5.93 8.95 12.56
N GLY A 187 6.68 10.04 12.29
CA GLY A 187 8.14 10.03 12.26
C GLY A 187 8.82 9.36 11.05
N ARG A 188 8.09 8.97 10.00
CA ARG A 188 8.68 8.30 8.83
C ARG A 188 8.22 8.88 7.50
N ARG A 189 9.17 9.00 6.58
CA ARG A 189 8.92 9.36 5.18
C ARG A 189 8.95 8.10 4.34
N TYR A 190 8.13 8.01 3.30
CA TYR A 190 8.23 6.97 2.29
C TYR A 190 9.00 7.50 1.07
N CYS A 191 9.54 6.59 0.28
CA CYS A 191 10.11 6.88 -1.04
C CYS A 191 9.55 5.89 -2.06
N SER A 192 9.57 6.28 -3.33
CA SER A 192 9.21 5.39 -4.43
C SER A 192 10.47 4.88 -5.13
N ARG A 193 10.49 3.60 -5.49
CA ARG A 193 11.59 2.94 -6.21
C ARG A 193 11.05 2.09 -7.34
N MET A 194 11.57 2.33 -8.53
CA MET A 194 11.28 1.59 -9.73
C MET A 194 11.87 0.17 -9.63
N VAL A 195 11.17 -0.83 -10.18
CA VAL A 195 11.66 -2.20 -10.27
C VAL A 195 11.86 -2.56 -11.75
N ASN A 196 13.09 -2.91 -12.12
CA ASN A 196 13.37 -3.53 -13.41
C ASN A 196 13.20 -5.05 -13.25
N ASP A 197 12.15 -5.61 -13.85
CA ASP A 197 11.81 -7.03 -13.73
C ASP A 197 12.62 -7.95 -14.67
N LEU A 198 13.28 -7.38 -15.69
CA LEU A 198 14.23 -8.11 -16.54
C LEU A 198 15.58 -8.35 -15.86
N ASP A 199 16.01 -7.46 -14.95
CA ASP A 199 17.23 -7.64 -14.17
C ASP A 199 16.93 -8.52 -12.93
N ALA A 200 17.41 -9.77 -12.95
CA ALA A 200 17.28 -10.68 -11.82
C ALA A 200 17.85 -10.09 -10.51
N SER A 201 18.94 -9.33 -10.60
CA SER A 201 19.54 -8.66 -9.44
C SER A 201 18.66 -7.52 -8.93
N ALA A 202 17.98 -6.78 -9.82
CA ALA A 202 17.03 -5.75 -9.43
C ALA A 202 15.80 -6.34 -8.74
N ARG A 203 15.26 -7.45 -9.27
CA ARG A 203 14.17 -8.21 -8.63
C ARG A 203 14.57 -8.70 -7.24
N GLU A 204 15.76 -9.28 -7.11
CA GLU A 204 16.26 -9.75 -5.83
C GLU A 204 16.44 -8.60 -4.81
N ARG A 205 17.00 -7.45 -5.24
CA ARG A 205 17.07 -6.24 -4.41
C ARG A 205 15.69 -5.72 -4.00
N ALA A 206 14.70 -5.79 -4.89
CA ALA A 206 13.31 -5.42 -4.59
C ALA A 206 12.70 -6.36 -3.54
N GLY A 207 12.87 -7.68 -3.69
CA GLY A 207 12.45 -8.69 -2.71
C GLY A 207 13.04 -8.44 -1.32
N ARG A 208 14.37 -8.27 -1.24
CA ARG A 208 15.06 -7.93 0.02
C ARG A 208 14.57 -6.62 0.65
N ALA A 209 14.26 -5.61 -0.16
CA ALA A 209 13.74 -4.34 0.33
C ALA A 209 12.33 -4.49 0.95
N ILE A 210 11.47 -5.30 0.32
CA ILE A 210 10.15 -5.66 0.85
C ILE A 210 10.32 -6.42 2.17
N GLU A 211 11.13 -7.48 2.17
CA GLU A 211 11.39 -8.31 3.35
C GLU A 211 11.88 -7.49 4.54
N ARG A 212 12.86 -6.63 4.32
CA ARG A 212 13.39 -5.74 5.35
C ARG A 212 12.36 -4.75 5.88
N ALA A 213 11.47 -4.23 5.03
CA ALA A 213 10.43 -3.31 5.47
C ALA A 213 9.37 -4.04 6.31
N VAL A 214 8.86 -5.15 5.77
CA VAL A 214 7.76 -5.92 6.36
C VAL A 214 8.18 -6.58 7.68
N SER A 215 9.37 -7.18 7.74
CA SER A 215 9.93 -7.76 8.99
C SER A 215 10.06 -6.73 10.13
N ARG A 216 10.13 -5.44 9.79
CA ARG A 216 10.14 -4.32 10.75
C ARG A 216 8.75 -3.74 11.02
N SER A 217 7.71 -4.51 10.71
CA SER A 217 6.31 -4.10 10.81
C SER A 217 5.97 -2.85 9.98
N LYS A 218 6.64 -2.66 8.84
CA LYS A 218 6.40 -1.52 7.95
C LYS A 218 5.78 -1.99 6.63
N PRO A 219 4.51 -1.64 6.35
CA PRO A 219 3.89 -2.02 5.09
C PRO A 219 4.57 -1.37 3.88
N VAL A 220 4.42 -2.01 2.72
CA VAL A 220 4.95 -1.55 1.43
C VAL A 220 3.79 -1.50 0.44
N ILE A 221 3.67 -0.43 -0.34
CA ILE A 221 2.73 -0.42 -1.46
C ILE A 221 3.50 -0.90 -2.70
N ALA A 222 3.03 -2.00 -3.29
CA ALA A 222 3.61 -2.60 -4.47
C ALA A 222 2.72 -2.31 -5.67
N TYR A 223 3.29 -1.69 -6.70
CA TYR A 223 2.60 -1.41 -7.95
C TYR A 223 2.84 -2.53 -8.94
N ALA A 224 1.77 -2.98 -9.58
CA ALA A 224 1.79 -4.03 -10.59
C ALA A 224 1.32 -3.53 -11.96
N GLY A 225 1.88 -4.15 -13.00
CA GLY A 225 1.59 -3.90 -14.40
C GLY A 225 1.55 -5.20 -15.20
N GLY A 226 1.18 -5.07 -16.47
CA GLY A 226 1.01 -6.16 -17.42
C GLY A 226 2.29 -6.44 -18.19
N ASP A 227 2.21 -7.35 -19.14
CA ASP A 227 3.33 -7.72 -19.99
C ASP A 227 3.33 -6.86 -21.27
N SER A 228 4.49 -6.35 -21.69
CA SER A 228 4.56 -5.58 -22.96
C SER A 228 4.23 -6.39 -24.20
N ARG A 229 4.25 -7.73 -24.14
CA ARG A 229 3.71 -8.59 -25.21
C ARG A 229 2.22 -8.33 -25.45
N ASP A 230 1.50 -7.87 -24.42
CA ASP A 230 0.09 -7.48 -24.50
C ASP A 230 -0.09 -5.98 -24.84
N GLY A 231 1.01 -5.27 -25.12
CA GLY A 231 1.05 -3.85 -25.51
C GLY A 231 1.67 -2.93 -24.45
N TYR A 232 2.33 -1.85 -24.87
CA TYR A 232 3.01 -0.94 -23.93
C TYR A 232 2.07 -0.26 -22.92
N GLY A 233 0.79 -0.10 -23.27
CA GLY A 233 -0.22 0.45 -22.36
C GLY A 233 -0.60 -0.48 -21.22
N SER A 234 -0.45 -1.80 -21.38
CA SER A 234 -0.65 -2.77 -20.30
C SER A 234 0.59 -2.86 -19.41
N ALA A 235 1.78 -2.63 -19.97
CA ALA A 235 3.07 -2.73 -19.29
C ALA A 235 3.39 -1.63 -18.27
N VAL A 236 2.47 -0.68 -18.07
CA VAL A 236 2.61 0.41 -17.10
C VAL A 236 2.05 0.02 -15.73
N PRO A 237 2.42 0.73 -14.64
CA PRO A 237 1.83 0.50 -13.32
C PRO A 237 0.35 0.89 -13.33
N ARG A 238 -0.55 -0.10 -13.29
CA ARG A 238 -2.01 0.09 -13.41
C ARG A 238 -2.77 -0.30 -12.15
N HIS A 239 -2.11 -1.00 -11.24
CA HIS A 239 -2.70 -1.50 -10.02
C HIS A 239 -1.69 -1.44 -8.88
N ALA A 240 -2.19 -1.44 -7.65
CA ALA A 240 -1.34 -1.49 -6.47
C ALA A 240 -2.00 -2.31 -5.36
N VAL A 241 -1.17 -3.00 -4.61
CA VAL A 241 -1.53 -3.77 -3.43
C VAL A 241 -0.71 -3.29 -2.23
N LEU A 242 -1.20 -3.59 -1.01
CA LEU A 242 -0.44 -3.33 0.21
C LEU A 242 0.15 -4.65 0.73
N LEU A 243 1.47 -4.70 0.82
CA LEU A 243 2.21 -5.79 1.46
C LEU A 243 2.36 -5.47 2.95
N ALA A 244 1.71 -6.26 3.78
CA ALA A 244 1.64 -6.08 5.23
C ALA A 244 2.43 -7.19 5.98
N PRO A 245 2.86 -6.92 7.23
CA PRO A 245 3.47 -7.92 8.09
C PRO A 245 2.55 -9.10 8.35
N ALA A 246 3.07 -10.31 8.15
CA ALA A 246 2.45 -11.55 8.61
C ALA A 246 2.85 -11.83 10.06
N SER A 247 2.04 -12.61 10.78
CA SER A 247 2.38 -13.09 12.13
C SER A 247 3.57 -14.05 12.13
N ASP A 248 3.71 -14.83 11.05
CA ASP A 248 4.86 -15.69 10.80
C ASP A 248 5.79 -15.01 9.77
N PRO A 249 6.93 -14.45 10.17
CA PRO A 249 7.82 -13.72 9.27
C PRO A 249 8.48 -14.62 8.21
N PHE A 250 8.51 -15.95 8.43
CA PHE A 250 9.14 -16.90 7.49
C PHE A 250 8.26 -17.22 6.29
N ARG A 251 6.94 -17.00 6.40
CA ARG A 251 5.99 -17.37 5.35
C ARG A 251 5.83 -16.36 4.22
N GLY A 252 6.38 -15.14 4.32
CA GLY A 252 6.12 -14.06 3.36
C GLY A 252 5.14 -13.02 3.91
N PRO A 253 4.98 -11.87 3.24
CA PRO A 253 4.03 -10.85 3.68
C PRO A 253 2.58 -11.28 3.44
N LEU A 254 1.64 -10.56 4.02
CA LEU A 254 0.25 -10.61 3.61
C LEU A 254 0.01 -9.60 2.50
N VAL A 255 -0.81 -9.96 1.51
CA VAL A 255 -1.15 -9.09 0.38
C VAL A 255 -2.59 -8.63 0.54
N PHE A 256 -2.79 -7.36 0.86
CA PHE A 256 -4.10 -6.73 0.75
C PHE A 256 -4.32 -6.27 -0.70
N GLU A 257 -5.26 -6.93 -1.38
CA GLU A 257 -5.68 -6.64 -2.73
C GLU A 257 -6.99 -5.82 -2.68
N PRO A 258 -6.92 -4.53 -3.07
CA PRO A 258 -8.00 -3.59 -2.83
C PRO A 258 -9.21 -3.76 -3.78
N ALA A 259 -9.07 -4.39 -4.94
CA ALA A 259 -10.20 -4.63 -5.87
C ALA A 259 -11.15 -5.71 -5.36
N ALA A 260 -10.61 -6.79 -4.82
CA ALA A 260 -11.34 -7.88 -4.21
C ALA A 260 -11.76 -7.54 -2.78
N GLY A 261 -11.12 -6.56 -2.14
CA GLY A 261 -11.31 -6.28 -0.71
C GLY A 261 -10.88 -7.47 0.13
N ARG A 262 -9.74 -8.09 -0.21
CA ARG A 262 -9.26 -9.33 0.41
C ARG A 262 -7.80 -9.26 0.79
N ILE A 263 -7.45 -10.04 1.80
CA ILE A 263 -6.08 -10.31 2.21
C ILE A 263 -5.74 -11.74 1.79
N PHE A 264 -4.58 -11.90 1.18
CA PHE A 264 -4.04 -13.17 0.76
C PHE A 264 -2.74 -13.47 1.51
N ALA A 265 -2.50 -14.74 1.80
CA ALA A 265 -1.17 -15.19 2.14
C ALA A 265 -0.32 -15.26 0.85
N THR A 266 0.95 -14.90 0.94
CA THR A 266 1.92 -15.11 -0.13
C THR A 266 3.15 -15.82 0.42
N THR A 267 4.11 -16.14 -0.43
CA THR A 267 5.46 -16.60 -0.08
C THR A 267 6.51 -15.63 -0.60
N TRP A 268 7.71 -15.68 -0.03
CA TRP A 268 8.84 -14.90 -0.55
C TRP A 268 9.16 -15.26 -2.00
N ASP A 269 9.10 -16.55 -2.34
CA ASP A 269 9.33 -17.05 -3.70
C ASP A 269 8.30 -16.50 -4.70
N ALA A 270 7.03 -16.43 -4.30
CA ALA A 270 5.96 -15.88 -5.14
C ALA A 270 6.13 -14.38 -5.43
N LEU A 271 6.88 -13.64 -4.60
CA LEU A 271 7.21 -12.24 -4.82
C LEU A 271 8.55 -12.02 -5.55
N ALA A 272 9.48 -12.96 -5.44
CA ALA A 272 10.80 -12.89 -6.06
C ALA A 272 10.81 -13.41 -7.52
N GLY A 273 9.77 -14.13 -7.92
CA GLY A 273 9.59 -14.67 -9.26
C GLY A 273 9.65 -13.61 -10.37
N PRO A 274 9.96 -14.02 -11.61
CA PRO A 274 9.92 -13.12 -12.78
C PRO A 274 8.50 -12.71 -13.15
N THR A 275 7.50 -13.49 -12.72
CA THR A 275 6.08 -13.17 -12.83
C THR A 275 5.43 -13.31 -11.47
N LEU A 276 4.47 -12.43 -11.19
CA LEU A 276 3.65 -12.45 -9.99
C LEU A 276 2.53 -13.48 -10.10
N ALA A 277 2.14 -14.05 -8.97
CA ALA A 277 0.89 -14.78 -8.84
C ALA A 277 -0.27 -13.81 -9.10
N ARG A 278 -0.90 -13.92 -10.27
CA ARG A 278 -1.86 -12.92 -10.78
C ARG A 278 -3.02 -12.69 -9.84
N GLU A 279 -3.49 -13.72 -9.12
CA GLU A 279 -4.58 -13.56 -8.14
C GLU A 279 -4.23 -12.61 -6.99
N LEU A 280 -2.95 -12.52 -6.61
CA LEU A 280 -2.51 -11.66 -5.50
C LEU A 280 -2.44 -10.18 -5.90
N PHE A 281 -2.39 -9.90 -7.20
CA PHE A 281 -2.16 -8.57 -7.73
C PHE A 281 -3.26 -8.16 -8.71
N GLY A 282 -4.52 -8.53 -8.46
CA GLY A 282 -5.66 -8.06 -9.26
C GLY A 282 -5.59 -8.45 -10.74
N GLY A 283 -4.98 -9.59 -11.05
CA GLY A 283 -4.79 -10.08 -12.41
C GLY A 283 -3.53 -9.57 -13.11
N TRP A 284 -2.68 -8.78 -12.46
CA TRP A 284 -1.45 -8.24 -13.03
C TRP A 284 -0.26 -9.19 -12.82
N SER A 285 0.66 -9.24 -13.78
CA SER A 285 1.70 -10.28 -13.83
C SER A 285 3.08 -9.82 -13.42
N HIS A 286 3.32 -8.51 -13.26
CA HIS A 286 4.68 -8.02 -13.03
C HIS A 286 4.75 -6.88 -12.01
N LEU A 287 5.79 -6.88 -11.18
CA LEU A 287 6.07 -5.85 -10.18
C LEU A 287 6.83 -4.68 -10.81
N THR A 288 6.27 -3.48 -10.75
CA THR A 288 6.77 -2.30 -11.50
C THR A 288 7.42 -1.24 -10.62
N TRP A 289 6.90 -1.08 -9.40
CA TRP A 289 7.32 -0.02 -8.50
C TRP A 289 7.02 -0.40 -7.05
N LEU A 290 7.83 0.12 -6.15
CA LEU A 290 7.63 -0.01 -4.71
C LEU A 290 7.54 1.37 -4.08
N VAL A 291 6.62 1.52 -3.13
CA VAL A 291 6.60 2.64 -2.20
C VAL A 291 6.89 2.09 -0.82
N LEU A 292 8.08 2.40 -0.31
CA LEU A 292 8.65 1.82 0.90
C LEU A 292 9.09 2.91 1.89
N PRO A 293 9.14 2.61 3.19
CA PRO A 293 9.68 3.53 4.18
C PRO A 293 11.15 3.88 3.89
N ARG A 294 11.52 5.16 4.04
CA ARG A 294 12.92 5.58 4.09
C ARG A 294 13.54 5.03 5.37
N THR A 295 14.70 4.40 5.22
CA THR A 295 15.59 4.01 6.31
C THR A 295 16.24 5.23 6.93
#